data_AF-A0A2S6FM27-F1
#
_entry.id   AF-A0A2S6FM27-F1
#
_cell.length_a   1.000
_cell.length_b   1.000
_cell.length_c   1.000
_cell.angle_alpha   90.00
_cell.angle_beta   90.00
_cell.angle_gamma   90.00
#
_symmetry.space_group_name_H-M   'P 1'
#
loop_
_entity.id
_entity.type
_entity.pdbx_description
1 polymer ?
#
loop_
_entity_poly.entity_id
_entity_poly.type
_entity_poly.pdbx_seq_one_letter_code
_entity_poly.pdbx_strand_id
1 'polypeptide(L)'
;MANRSKKVVLSARIDPYLKAALELLAASRSEKIVKLLESFIENGLYDIEVTAPVVLNRANQGHEKVSFMNLFTAIWSEDEVLYKVRAGVLGPQYAGETIWRQALVASVEDCFKGADDLYGDLNGLTKKLGFSISGCYKLNMDLIREEWPIIESYVAFVENNKPFEPSYTDYKKMLANSKAK
;
A
#
# COMPACT_ATOMS: atom_id res chain seq x y z
N MET A 1 27.64 -0.15 -2.37
CA MET A 1 27.02 1.18 -2.53
C MET A 1 26.32 1.53 -1.24
N ALA A 2 26.71 2.64 -0.57
CA ALA A 2 26.07 3.07 0.66
C ALA A 2 24.61 3.42 0.38
N ASN A 3 23.68 2.66 0.95
CA ASN A 3 22.25 2.88 0.83
C ASN A 3 21.92 4.16 1.61
N ARG A 4 22.04 5.32 0.96
CA ARG A 4 21.67 6.62 1.53
C ARG A 4 20.17 6.52 1.80
N SER A 5 19.72 6.54 3.06
CA SER A 5 18.30 6.44 3.38
C SER A 5 17.57 7.50 2.55
N LYS A 6 16.64 7.10 1.68
CA LYS A 6 15.86 8.02 0.85
C LYS A 6 14.92 8.81 1.77
N LYS A 7 15.41 9.91 2.33
CA LYS A 7 14.58 10.80 3.15
C LYS A 7 13.61 11.54 2.25
N VAL A 8 12.36 11.61 2.66
CA VAL A 8 11.28 12.35 1.98
C VAL A 8 10.96 13.64 2.73
N VAL A 9 10.55 14.68 2.01
CA VAL A 9 10.17 15.97 2.61
C VAL A 9 8.67 15.96 2.91
N LEU A 10 8.30 16.21 4.16
CA LEU A 10 6.93 16.45 4.58
C LEU A 10 6.70 17.95 4.78
N SER A 11 5.77 18.53 4.02
CA SER A 11 5.34 19.92 4.19
C SER A 11 3.95 19.96 4.83
N ALA A 12 3.84 20.51 6.04
CA ALA A 12 2.60 20.56 6.80
C ALA A 12 2.30 21.98 7.29
N ARG A 13 1.01 22.35 7.28
CA ARG A 13 0.51 23.55 7.97
C ARG A 13 0.06 23.14 9.36
N ILE A 14 0.58 23.81 10.39
CA ILE A 14 0.24 23.57 11.79
C ILE A 14 -0.07 24.89 12.47
N ASP A 15 -0.87 24.85 13.53
CA ASP A 15 -1.18 26.04 14.29
C ASP A 15 0.07 26.61 14.99
N PRO A 16 0.19 27.94 15.11
CA PRO A 16 1.36 28.58 15.72
C PRO A 16 1.67 28.08 17.15
N TYR A 17 0.63 27.76 17.93
CA TYR A 17 0.82 27.24 19.29
C TYR A 17 1.46 25.85 19.31
N LEU A 18 1.12 24.97 18.35
CA LEU A 18 1.71 23.64 18.22
C LEU A 18 3.18 23.74 17.80
N LYS A 19 3.50 24.67 16.90
CA LYS A 19 4.89 24.96 16.53
C LYS A 19 5.70 25.40 17.74
N ALA A 20 5.19 26.35 18.54
CA ALA A 20 5.87 26.82 19.75
C ALA A 20 6.07 25.70 20.78
N ALA A 21 5.07 24.83 20.96
CA ALA A 21 5.18 23.66 21.84
C ALA A 21 6.25 22.66 21.37
N LEU A 22 6.32 22.39 20.05
CA LEU A 22 7.37 21.56 19.44
C LEU A 22 8.76 22.15 19.64
N GLU A 23 8.93 23.46 19.43
CA GLU A 23 10.20 24.17 19.61
C GLU A 23 10.67 24.13 21.07
N LEU A 24 9.76 24.36 22.02
CA LEU A 24 10.07 24.29 23.45
C LEU A 24 10.46 22.87 23.87
N LEU A 25 9.74 21.85 23.39
CA LEU A 25 10.05 20.45 23.68
C LEU A 25 11.41 20.03 23.10
N ALA A 26 11.67 20.41 21.85
CA ALA A 26 12.97 20.17 21.19
C ALA A 26 14.12 20.77 21.99
N ALA A 27 13.98 22.03 22.42
CA ALA A 27 14.98 22.73 23.22
C ALA A 27 15.21 22.04 24.58
N SER A 28 14.13 21.72 25.31
CA SER A 28 14.22 21.07 26.63
C SER A 28 14.87 19.68 26.60
N ARG A 29 14.74 18.96 25.48
CA ARG A 29 15.34 17.62 25.30
C ARG A 29 16.68 17.64 24.56
N SER A 30 17.14 18.80 24.12
CA SER A 30 18.32 18.93 23.24
C SER A 30 18.21 18.07 21.96
N GLU A 31 17.00 17.97 21.40
CA GLU A 31 16.72 17.18 20.19
C GLU A 31 16.34 18.07 19.01
N LYS A 32 16.55 17.57 17.78
CA LYS A 32 16.06 18.25 16.58
C LYS A 32 14.55 18.07 16.48
N ILE A 33 13.82 19.13 16.12
CA ILE A 33 12.36 19.10 15.88
C ILE A 33 11.99 17.96 14.92
N VAL A 34 12.80 17.74 13.87
CA VAL A 34 12.58 16.66 12.90
C VAL A 34 12.56 15.28 13.56
N LYS A 35 13.47 15.01 14.52
CA LYS A 35 13.53 13.73 15.24
C LYS A 35 12.29 13.53 16.12
N LEU A 36 11.86 14.59 16.80
CA LEU A 36 10.62 14.56 17.59
C LEU A 36 9.39 14.31 16.72
N LEU A 37 9.31 14.96 15.55
CA LEU A 37 8.24 14.75 14.59
C LEU A 37 8.22 13.31 14.07
N GLU A 38 9.37 12.73 13.71
CA GLU A 38 9.49 11.33 13.31
C GLU A 38 8.91 10.41 14.41
N SER A 39 9.30 10.61 15.68
CA SER A 39 8.78 9.82 16.80
C SER A 39 7.28 10.03 17.04
N PHE A 40 6.76 11.26 16.92
CA PHE A 40 5.34 11.52 17.09
C PHE A 40 4.49 10.91 15.98
N ILE A 41 4.98 10.95 14.73
CA ILE A 41 4.31 10.29 13.60
C ILE A 41 4.29 8.78 13.83
N GLU A 42 5.43 8.18 14.18
CA GLU A 42 5.54 6.74 14.43
C GLU A 42 4.61 6.30 15.56
N ASN A 43 4.67 6.97 16.73
CA ASN A 43 3.80 6.67 17.86
C ASN A 43 2.32 6.88 17.52
N GLY A 44 1.98 7.99 16.85
CA GLY A 44 0.61 8.26 16.44
C GLY A 44 0.05 7.21 15.49
N LEU A 45 0.86 6.71 14.55
CA LEU A 45 0.46 5.61 13.67
C LEU A 45 0.39 4.27 14.39
N TYR A 46 1.19 4.07 15.45
CA TYR A 46 1.06 2.90 16.32
C TYR A 46 -0.24 2.90 17.13
N ASP A 47 -0.64 4.07 17.64
CA ASP A 47 -1.82 4.26 18.49
C ASP A 47 -3.15 4.20 17.70
N ILE A 48 -3.11 4.40 16.38
CA ILE A 48 -4.29 4.25 15.53
C ILE A 48 -4.59 2.77 15.32
N GLU A 49 -5.76 2.35 15.79
CA GLU A 49 -6.28 1.01 15.54
C GLU A 49 -7.19 0.97 14.31
N VAL A 50 -6.99 -0.02 13.44
CA VAL A 50 -7.84 -0.32 12.30
C VAL A 50 -8.38 -1.74 12.40
N THR A 51 -9.53 -2.01 11.80
CA THR A 51 -10.03 -3.39 11.66
C THR A 51 -9.00 -4.20 10.87
N ALA A 52 -8.69 -5.43 11.29
CA ALA A 52 -7.83 -6.30 10.50
C ALA A 52 -8.50 -6.61 9.13
N PRO A 53 -7.77 -6.46 8.00
CA PRO A 53 -8.27 -6.86 6.69
C PRO A 53 -8.68 -8.33 6.65
N VAL A 54 -9.73 -8.67 5.90
CA VAL A 54 -10.22 -10.06 5.77
C VAL A 54 -9.15 -11.01 5.23
N VAL A 55 -8.24 -10.49 4.40
CA VAL A 55 -7.10 -11.24 3.87
C VAL A 55 -6.05 -11.58 4.92
N LEU A 56 -6.10 -10.97 6.11
CA LEU A 56 -5.24 -11.30 7.24
C LEU A 56 -6.03 -12.11 8.26
N ASN A 57 -5.72 -13.40 8.34
CA ASN A 57 -6.18 -14.27 9.41
C ASN A 57 -5.29 -14.12 10.63
N ARG A 58 -5.91 -14.11 11.81
CA ARG A 58 -5.22 -14.29 13.09
C ARG A 58 -5.71 -15.58 13.69
N ALA A 59 -4.80 -16.51 13.96
CA ALA A 59 -5.11 -17.91 14.24
C ALA A 59 -6.10 -18.15 15.39
N ASN A 60 -6.40 -17.18 16.25
CA ASN A 60 -7.27 -17.35 17.44
C ASN A 60 -8.21 -16.18 17.76
N GLN A 61 -8.34 -15.14 16.93
CA GLN A 61 -9.11 -13.93 17.26
C GLN A 61 -9.79 -13.38 16.00
N GLY A 62 -11.10 -13.61 15.85
CA GLY A 62 -11.88 -13.05 14.74
C GLY A 62 -11.80 -11.52 14.71
N HIS A 63 -11.86 -10.93 13.50
CA HIS A 63 -11.94 -9.49 13.18
C HIS A 63 -11.49 -8.50 14.28
N GLU A 64 -10.30 -8.72 14.82
CA GLU A 64 -9.76 -7.88 15.89
C GLU A 64 -9.20 -6.59 15.30
N LYS A 65 -9.13 -5.54 16.12
CA LYS A 65 -8.41 -4.33 15.77
C LYS A 65 -6.90 -4.58 15.82
N VAL A 66 -6.18 -3.95 14.91
CA VAL A 66 -4.71 -3.99 14.82
C VAL A 66 -4.18 -2.57 14.73
N SER A 67 -3.01 -2.32 15.31
CA SER A 67 -2.27 -1.09 15.08
C SER A 67 -2.02 -0.88 13.59
N PHE A 68 -2.33 0.31 13.08
CA PHE A 68 -2.12 0.67 11.69
C PHE A 68 -0.66 0.50 11.28
N MET A 69 0.29 0.90 12.14
CA MET A 69 1.71 0.75 11.85
C MET A 69 2.14 -0.72 11.71
N ASN A 70 1.56 -1.63 12.50
CA ASN A 70 1.81 -3.07 12.34
C ASN A 70 1.27 -3.59 11.00
N LEU A 71 0.07 -3.16 10.61
CA LEU A 71 -0.51 -3.51 9.31
C LEU A 71 0.34 -2.95 8.15
N PHE A 72 0.71 -1.67 8.23
CA PHE A 72 1.55 -1.00 7.24
C PHE A 72 2.90 -1.68 7.09
N THR A 73 3.57 -2.01 8.20
CA THR A 73 4.86 -2.70 8.18
C THR A 73 4.78 -4.07 7.52
N ALA A 74 3.65 -4.77 7.67
CA ALA A 74 3.42 -6.08 7.05
C ALA A 74 3.31 -6.01 5.52
N ILE A 75 2.83 -4.88 4.98
CA ILE A 75 2.64 -4.70 3.53
C ILE A 75 3.71 -3.83 2.87
N TRP A 76 4.47 -3.07 3.65
CA TRP A 76 5.45 -2.12 3.15
C TRP A 76 6.49 -2.78 2.24
N SER A 77 6.89 -2.06 1.20
CA SER A 77 7.93 -2.44 0.26
C SER A 77 8.53 -1.18 -0.35
N GLU A 78 9.84 -1.17 -0.58
CA GLU A 78 10.53 -0.13 -1.37
C GLU A 78 10.19 -0.23 -2.88
N ASP A 79 9.72 -1.40 -3.32
CA ASP A 79 9.10 -1.58 -4.64
C ASP A 79 7.67 -1.05 -4.58
N GLU A 80 7.46 0.11 -5.22
CA GLU A 80 6.20 0.84 -5.25
C GLU A 80 5.05 -0.01 -5.83
N VAL A 81 5.31 -0.78 -6.89
CA VAL A 81 4.27 -1.63 -7.51
C VAL A 81 3.88 -2.74 -6.55
N LEU A 82 4.85 -3.42 -5.94
CA LEU A 82 4.56 -4.45 -4.95
C LEU A 82 3.78 -3.87 -3.75
N TYR A 83 4.18 -2.70 -3.25
CA TYR A 83 3.47 -2.01 -2.19
C TYR A 83 2.01 -1.69 -2.59
N LYS A 84 1.78 -1.12 -3.78
CA LYS A 84 0.44 -0.80 -4.29
C LYS A 84 -0.44 -2.05 -4.42
N VAL A 85 0.09 -3.16 -4.95
CA VAL A 85 -0.67 -4.42 -5.06
C VAL A 85 -1.02 -4.96 -3.68
N ARG A 86 -0.05 -5.03 -2.75
CA ARG A 86 -0.28 -5.48 -1.36
C ARG A 86 -1.33 -4.62 -0.67
N ALA A 87 -1.19 -3.30 -0.75
CA ALA A 87 -2.15 -2.38 -0.14
C ALA A 87 -3.54 -2.51 -0.77
N GLY A 88 -3.64 -2.54 -2.10
CA GLY A 88 -4.90 -2.63 -2.81
C GLY A 88 -5.67 -3.91 -2.53
N VAL A 89 -4.99 -5.07 -2.42
CA VAL A 89 -5.63 -6.35 -2.06
C VAL A 89 -6.24 -6.34 -0.66
N LEU A 90 -5.81 -5.45 0.25
CA LEU A 90 -6.46 -5.29 1.56
C LEU A 90 -7.90 -4.76 1.45
N GLY A 91 -8.22 -4.01 0.39
CA GLY A 91 -9.54 -3.45 0.12
C GLY A 91 -9.56 -1.91 0.06
N PRO A 92 -10.67 -1.33 -0.44
CA PRO A 92 -10.80 0.11 -0.70
C PRO A 92 -10.76 0.95 0.58
N GLN A 93 -11.14 0.38 1.73
CA GLN A 93 -11.08 1.07 3.03
C GLN A 93 -9.64 1.32 3.53
N TYR A 94 -8.64 0.61 2.99
CA TYR A 94 -7.22 0.80 3.37
C TYR A 94 -6.43 1.54 2.30
N ALA A 95 -6.64 1.20 1.03
CA ALA A 95 -5.84 1.73 -0.08
C ALA A 95 -6.55 2.84 -0.88
N GLY A 96 -7.84 3.09 -0.61
CA GLY A 96 -8.69 3.90 -1.47
C GLY A 96 -9.16 3.15 -2.72
N GLU A 97 -10.21 3.68 -3.34
CA GLU A 97 -10.92 3.04 -4.46
C GLU A 97 -10.01 2.75 -5.66
N THR A 98 -9.17 3.73 -6.04
CA THR A 98 -8.32 3.63 -7.24
C THR A 98 -7.26 2.53 -7.10
N ILE A 99 -6.51 2.50 -5.99
CA ILE A 99 -5.47 1.50 -5.76
C ILE A 99 -6.10 0.11 -5.60
N TRP A 100 -7.25 0.02 -4.92
CA TRP A 100 -7.98 -1.25 -4.82
C TRP A 100 -8.38 -1.79 -6.19
N ARG A 101 -8.95 -0.96 -7.07
CA ARG A 101 -9.32 -1.37 -8.44
C ARG A 101 -8.12 -1.82 -9.27
N GLN A 102 -6.99 -1.10 -9.16
CA GLN A 102 -5.74 -1.48 -9.85
C GLN A 102 -5.23 -2.84 -9.36
N ALA A 103 -5.21 -3.05 -8.04
CA ALA A 103 -4.80 -4.33 -7.46
C ALA A 103 -5.78 -5.46 -7.77
N LEU A 104 -7.08 -5.18 -7.92
CA LEU A 104 -8.07 -6.17 -8.33
C LEU A 104 -7.76 -6.70 -9.74
N VAL A 105 -7.43 -5.82 -10.69
CA VAL A 105 -6.99 -6.22 -12.03
C VAL A 105 -5.75 -7.10 -11.93
N ALA A 106 -4.74 -6.66 -11.18
CA ALA A 106 -3.49 -7.42 -11.02
C ALA A 106 -3.65 -8.78 -10.32
N SER A 107 -4.67 -8.95 -9.47
CA SER A 107 -4.88 -10.16 -8.67
C SER A 107 -5.92 -11.13 -9.22
N VAL A 108 -6.82 -10.66 -10.10
CA VAL A 108 -7.93 -11.46 -10.66
C VAL A 108 -7.67 -11.89 -12.10
N GLU A 109 -7.04 -11.05 -12.93
CA GLU A 109 -6.79 -11.40 -14.33
C GLU A 109 -5.82 -12.59 -14.45
N ASP A 110 -6.22 -13.60 -15.23
CA ASP A 110 -5.49 -14.87 -15.34
C ASP A 110 -4.06 -14.70 -15.87
N CYS A 111 -3.81 -13.68 -16.70
CA CYS A 111 -2.49 -13.41 -17.27
C CYS A 111 -1.44 -13.04 -16.20
N PHE A 112 -1.86 -12.56 -15.03
CA PHE A 112 -0.96 -12.19 -13.94
C PHE A 112 -0.74 -13.30 -12.92
N LYS A 113 -1.33 -14.49 -13.10
CA LYS A 113 -1.02 -15.65 -12.25
C LYS A 113 0.44 -16.06 -12.44
N GLY A 114 1.12 -16.37 -11.34
CA GLY A 114 2.54 -16.70 -11.36
C GLY A 114 2.98 -17.54 -10.17
N ALA A 115 4.23 -17.38 -9.74
CA ALA A 115 4.83 -18.15 -8.66
C ALA A 115 5.12 -17.32 -7.40
N ASP A 116 5.16 -15.98 -7.52
CA ASP A 116 5.54 -15.10 -6.43
C ASP A 116 4.40 -14.99 -5.41
N ASP A 117 4.68 -15.32 -4.16
CA ASP A 117 3.74 -15.05 -3.06
C ASP A 117 3.73 -13.55 -2.77
N LEU A 118 2.60 -12.91 -3.04
CA LEU A 118 2.41 -11.47 -2.87
C LEU A 118 2.84 -10.99 -1.47
N TYR A 119 2.53 -11.75 -0.42
CA TYR A 119 2.79 -11.35 0.96
C TYR A 119 3.97 -12.09 1.58
N GLY A 120 4.26 -13.31 1.13
CA GLY A 120 5.32 -14.15 1.69
C GLY A 120 5.18 -14.30 3.21
N ASP A 121 6.21 -13.93 3.97
CA ASP A 121 6.22 -13.94 5.44
C ASP A 121 5.80 -12.58 6.06
N LEU A 122 5.09 -11.72 5.33
CA LEU A 122 4.66 -10.39 5.81
C LEU A 122 5.82 -9.59 6.42
N ASN A 123 6.96 -9.55 5.70
CA ASN A 123 8.20 -8.94 6.18
C ASN A 123 8.72 -9.51 7.52
N GLY A 124 8.49 -10.81 7.78
CA GLY A 124 8.89 -11.51 9.00
C GLY A 124 7.91 -11.34 10.17
N LEU A 125 6.70 -10.83 9.90
CA LEU A 125 5.69 -10.56 10.92
C LEU A 125 4.69 -11.71 11.13
N THR A 126 4.63 -12.72 10.24
CA THR A 126 3.71 -13.87 10.39
C THR A 126 3.87 -14.51 11.77
N LYS A 127 5.11 -14.85 12.16
CA LYS A 127 5.41 -15.46 13.46
C LYS A 127 5.31 -14.47 14.63
N LYS A 128 5.71 -13.21 14.42
CA LYS A 128 5.77 -12.20 15.50
C LYS A 128 4.39 -11.67 15.90
N LEU A 129 3.50 -11.49 14.93
CA LEU A 129 2.17 -10.89 15.14
C LEU A 129 1.03 -11.91 15.04
N GLY A 130 1.35 -13.17 14.71
CA GLY A 130 0.37 -14.25 14.54
C GLY A 130 -0.51 -14.06 13.31
N PHE A 131 -0.04 -13.31 12.32
CA PHE A 131 -0.75 -13.12 11.06
C PHE A 131 -0.54 -14.31 10.15
N SER A 132 -1.58 -14.66 9.40
CA SER A 132 -1.50 -15.53 8.23
C SER A 132 -2.37 -14.93 7.13
N ILE A 133 -2.13 -15.31 5.88
CA ILE A 133 -2.92 -14.80 4.76
C ILE A 133 -4.06 -15.77 4.44
N SER A 134 -5.26 -15.21 4.34
CA SER A 134 -6.47 -15.87 3.87
C SER A 134 -6.40 -15.97 2.34
N GLY A 135 -5.75 -17.01 1.83
CA GLY A 135 -5.66 -17.28 0.39
C GLY A 135 -4.23 -17.35 -0.13
N CYS A 136 -4.11 -17.70 -1.41
CA CYS A 136 -2.82 -17.87 -2.07
C CYS A 136 -2.76 -16.90 -3.27
N TYR A 137 -2.12 -15.75 -3.09
CA TYR A 137 -1.90 -14.76 -4.14
C TYR A 137 -0.56 -15.04 -4.82
N LYS A 138 -0.53 -16.08 -5.65
CA LYS A 138 0.65 -16.39 -6.47
C LYS A 138 0.56 -15.62 -7.79
N LEU A 139 1.35 -14.56 -7.88
CA LEU A 139 1.32 -13.62 -8.99
C LEU A 139 2.64 -13.63 -9.76
N ASN A 140 2.61 -13.13 -10.99
CA ASN A 140 3.81 -12.83 -11.78
C ASN A 140 4.14 -11.35 -11.55
N MET A 141 4.95 -11.05 -10.53
CA MET A 141 5.22 -9.66 -10.16
C MET A 141 6.05 -8.93 -11.22
N ASP A 142 6.85 -9.64 -12.01
CA ASP A 142 7.60 -9.04 -13.11
C ASP A 142 6.67 -8.53 -14.22
N LEU A 143 5.68 -9.34 -14.62
CA LEU A 143 4.68 -8.91 -15.59
C LEU A 143 3.80 -7.78 -15.03
N ILE A 144 3.43 -7.84 -13.75
CA ILE A 144 2.65 -6.77 -13.11
C ILE A 144 3.45 -5.45 -13.11
N ARG A 145 4.75 -5.48 -12.82
CA ARG A 145 5.62 -4.28 -12.88
C ARG A 145 5.69 -3.71 -14.30
N GLU A 146 5.84 -4.56 -15.30
CA GLU A 146 5.87 -4.16 -16.71
C GLU A 146 4.54 -3.51 -17.14
N GLU A 147 3.43 -4.14 -16.79
CA GLU A 147 2.10 -3.70 -17.21
C GLU A 147 1.44 -2.70 -16.26
N TRP A 148 2.07 -2.33 -15.14
CA TRP A 148 1.48 -1.43 -14.14
C TRP A 148 0.95 -0.11 -14.74
N PRO A 149 1.69 0.59 -15.62
CA PRO A 149 1.17 1.81 -16.25
C PRO A 149 -0.08 1.57 -17.12
N ILE A 150 -0.22 0.37 -17.69
CA ILE A 150 -1.39 -0.04 -18.48
C ILE A 150 -2.58 -0.34 -17.57
N ILE A 151 -2.33 -0.95 -16.41
CA ILE A 151 -3.35 -1.16 -15.37
C ILE A 151 -3.86 0.20 -14.85
N GLU A 152 -2.96 1.14 -14.58
CA GLU A 152 -3.33 2.49 -14.15
C GLU A 152 -4.19 3.20 -15.23
N SER A 153 -3.77 3.12 -16.50
CA SER A 153 -4.51 3.73 -17.60
C SER A 153 -5.86 3.06 -17.86
N TYR A 154 -5.96 1.75 -17.67
CA TYR A 154 -7.20 0.98 -17.78
C TYR A 154 -8.21 1.41 -16.71
N VAL A 155 -7.80 1.45 -15.44
CA VAL A 155 -8.70 1.86 -14.34
C VAL A 155 -9.19 3.29 -14.55
N ALA A 156 -8.30 4.21 -14.92
CA ALA A 156 -8.68 5.58 -15.26
C ALA A 156 -9.62 5.64 -16.48
N PHE A 157 -9.41 4.79 -17.49
CA PHE A 157 -10.30 4.71 -18.66
C PHE A 157 -11.70 4.26 -18.26
N VAL A 158 -11.83 3.17 -17.49
CA VAL A 158 -13.12 2.64 -17.03
C VAL A 158 -13.85 3.69 -16.19
N GLU A 159 -13.16 4.40 -15.30
CA GLU A 159 -13.77 5.45 -14.48
C GLU A 159 -14.31 6.61 -15.31
N ASN A 160 -13.58 7.04 -16.33
CA ASN A 160 -13.96 8.19 -17.16
C ASN A 160 -14.98 7.87 -18.26
N ASN A 161 -15.18 6.60 -18.61
CA ASN A 161 -16.01 6.18 -19.74
C ASN A 161 -17.27 5.38 -19.32
N LYS A 162 -17.65 5.42 -18.04
CA LYS A 162 -18.88 4.77 -17.56
C LYS A 162 -20.11 5.16 -18.42
N PRO A 163 -21.00 4.21 -18.76
CA PRO A 163 -21.05 2.82 -18.26
C PRO A 163 -20.26 1.81 -19.10
N PHE A 164 -19.37 2.25 -20.00
CA PHE A 164 -18.55 1.34 -20.81
C PHE A 164 -17.39 0.77 -19.99
N GLU A 165 -17.46 -0.53 -19.67
CA GLU A 165 -16.48 -1.24 -18.84
C GLU A 165 -15.95 -2.48 -19.62
N PRO A 166 -15.04 -2.29 -20.60
CA PRO A 166 -14.42 -3.41 -21.29
C PRO A 166 -13.54 -4.22 -20.34
N SER A 167 -13.30 -5.50 -20.64
CA SER A 167 -12.31 -6.28 -19.89
C SER A 167 -10.89 -5.69 -20.03
N TYR A 168 -9.99 -5.97 -19.09
CA TYR A 168 -8.59 -5.53 -19.19
C TYR A 168 -7.94 -6.03 -20.49
N THR A 169 -8.22 -7.28 -20.86
CA THR A 169 -7.75 -7.89 -22.10
C THR A 169 -8.25 -7.15 -23.34
N ASP A 170 -9.53 -6.74 -23.37
CA ASP A 170 -10.08 -6.00 -24.51
C ASP A 170 -9.56 -4.57 -24.56
N TYR A 171 -9.37 -3.92 -23.42
CA TYR A 171 -8.70 -2.63 -23.34
C TYR A 171 -7.28 -2.68 -23.92
N LYS A 172 -6.49 -3.72 -23.60
CA LYS A 172 -5.15 -3.92 -24.20
C LYS A 172 -5.22 -4.03 -25.72
N LYS A 173 -6.19 -4.77 -26.27
CA LYS A 173 -6.40 -4.87 -27.73
C LYS A 173 -6.76 -3.52 -28.34
N MET A 174 -7.65 -2.76 -27.70
CA MET A 174 -8.02 -1.42 -28.15
C MET A 174 -6.81 -0.48 -28.18
N LEU A 175 -5.99 -0.51 -27.13
CA LEU A 175 -4.77 0.30 -27.04
C LEU A 175 -3.77 -0.05 -28.15
N ALA A 176 -3.56 -1.34 -28.42
CA ALA A 176 -2.70 -1.81 -29.50
C ALA A 176 -3.21 -1.34 -30.89
N ASN A 177 -4.52 -1.46 -31.12
CA ASN A 177 -5.15 -1.02 -32.37
C ASN A 177 -5.13 0.50 -32.55
N SER A 178 -5.16 1.27 -31.46
CA SER A 178 -5.05 2.73 -31.50
C SER A 178 -3.64 3.22 -31.77
N LYS A 179 -2.60 2.48 -31.31
CA LYS A 179 -1.18 2.82 -31.55
C LYS A 179 -0.69 2.43 -32.95
N ALA A 180 -1.40 1.50 -33.61
CA ALA A 180 -1.07 1.04 -34.97
C ALA A 180 -1.59 1.99 -36.07
N LYS A 181 -2.35 3.04 -35.71
CA LYS A 181 -2.82 4.11 -36.60
C LYS A 181 -1.97 5.36 -36.41
#